data_AF-A0A1F2QMC9-F1
#
_entry.id   AF-A0A1F2QMC9-F1
#
_cell.length_a   1.000
_cell.length_b   1.000
_cell.length_c   1.000
_cell.angle_alpha   90.00
_cell.angle_beta   90.00
_cell.angle_gamma   90.00
#
_symmetry.space_group_name_H-M   'P 1'
#
loop_
_entity.id
_entity.type
_entity.pdbx_description
1 polymer ?
#
loop_
_entity_poly.entity_id
_entity_poly.type
_entity_poly.pdbx_seq_one_letter_code
_entity_poly.pdbx_strand_id
1 'polypeptide(L)' 'MHFGDAAGHFLLSLRFPEHYLSFDADKEQVIRTRREIFDRAAADRLIVAGYHFAWPGVGYVRRREPYFEFVPAVFSFS' A
#
# COMPACT_ATOMS: atom_id res chain seq x y z
N MET A 1 7.26 -2.20 7.11
CA MET A 1 5.89 -1.82 7.50
C MET A 1 4.93 -2.88 6.98
N HIS A 2 4.14 -3.47 7.87
CA HIS A 2 3.11 -4.42 7.47
C HIS A 2 1.82 -3.65 7.20
N PHE A 3 1.25 -3.80 6.00
CA PHE A 3 -0.02 -3.15 5.67
C PHE A 3 -1.23 -3.92 6.22
N GLY A 4 -1.10 -5.24 6.42
CA GLY A 4 -2.27 -6.08 6.66
C GLY A 4 -3.29 -5.86 5.54
N ASP A 5 -4.52 -5.55 5.94
CA ASP A 5 -5.65 -5.35 5.01
C ASP A 5 -5.87 -3.88 4.65
N ALA A 6 -4.99 -2.97 5.10
CA ALA A 6 -5.05 -1.55 4.74
C ALA A 6 -4.85 -1.33 3.23
N ALA A 7 -4.37 -2.31 2.48
CA ALA A 7 -4.34 -2.29 1.02
C ALA A 7 -4.77 -3.66 0.46
N GLY A 8 -6.06 -3.81 0.13
CA GLY A 8 -6.62 -5.06 -0.38
C GLY A 8 -6.17 -5.44 -1.79
N HIS A 9 -5.77 -4.48 -2.61
CA HIS A 9 -5.18 -4.75 -3.93
C HIS A 9 -4.12 -3.70 -4.25
N PHE A 10 -2.92 -4.13 -4.62
CA PHE A 10 -1.76 -3.23 -4.81
C PHE A 10 -2.05 -2.09 -5.80
N LEU A 11 -2.73 -2.37 -6.91
CA LEU A 11 -3.11 -1.34 -7.88
C LEU A 11 -4.25 -0.45 -7.37
N LEU A 12 -5.39 -1.02 -6.98
CA LEU A 12 -6.58 -0.24 -6.65
C LEU A 12 -6.38 0.61 -5.39
N SER A 13 -5.85 0.03 -4.31
CA SER A 13 -5.65 0.76 -3.05
C SER A 13 -4.62 1.87 -3.17
N LEU A 14 -3.53 1.65 -3.91
CA LEU A 14 -2.47 2.66 -4.06
C LEU A 14 -2.80 3.74 -5.10
N ARG A 15 -3.56 3.38 -6.15
CA ARG A 15 -4.00 4.35 -7.17
C ARG A 15 -5.19 5.20 -6.74
N PHE A 16 -6.05 4.65 -5.89
CA PHE A 16 -7.26 5.29 -5.41
C PHE A 16 -7.32 5.19 -3.88
N PRO A 17 -6.41 5.86 -3.15
CA PRO A 17 -6.36 5.76 -1.69
C PRO A 17 -7.63 6.30 -0.99
N GLU A 18 -8.42 7.12 -1.70
CA GLU A 18 -9.75 7.57 -1.29
C GLU A 18 -10.89 6.54 -1.48
N HIS A 19 -10.64 5.43 -2.16
CA HIS A 19 -11.64 4.37 -2.29
C HIS A 19 -11.56 3.39 -1.12
N TYR A 20 -12.69 2.79 -0.78
CA TYR A 20 -12.85 1.79 0.26
C TYR A 20 -13.63 0.59 -0.29
N LEU A 21 -13.53 -0.55 0.37
CA LEU A 21 -14.29 -1.75 0.08
C LEU A 21 -15.65 -1.68 0.79
N SER A 22 -16.64 -2.41 0.30
CA SER A 22 -17.99 -2.40 0.88
C SER A 22 -18.04 -2.90 2.32
N PHE A 23 -17.07 -3.74 2.71
CA PHE A 23 -16.95 -4.32 4.04
C PHE A 23 -15.98 -3.58 4.96
N ASP A 24 -15.37 -2.47 4.51
CA ASP A 24 -14.59 -1.61 5.40
C ASP A 24 -15.53 -1.00 6.47
N ALA A 25 -15.18 -1.15 7.74
CA ALA A 25 -16.05 -0.79 8.86
C ALA A 25 -16.26 0.72 9.01
N ASP A 26 -15.20 1.50 8.79
CA ASP A 26 -15.23 2.97 8.81
C ASP A 26 -14.49 3.51 7.58
N LYS A 27 -15.27 4.09 6.67
CA LYS A 27 -14.81 4.56 5.36
C LYS A 27 -13.92 5.80 5.47
N GLU A 28 -14.25 6.72 6.37
CA GLU A 28 -13.46 7.94 6.57
C GLU A 28 -12.13 7.61 7.22
N GLN A 29 -12.14 6.70 8.21
CA GLN A 29 -10.92 6.20 8.81
C GLN A 29 -10.03 5.50 7.78
N VAL A 30 -10.58 4.67 6.89
CA VAL A 30 -9.81 4.00 5.84
C VAL A 30 -9.09 5.00 4.94
N ILE A 31 -9.79 6.03 4.46
CA ILE A 31 -9.20 7.03 3.57
C ILE A 31 -8.04 7.76 4.28
N ARG A 32 -8.27 8.20 5.52
CA ARG A 32 -7.25 8.89 6.33
C ARG A 32 -6.04 7.99 6.57
N THR A 33 -6.27 6.78 7.07
CA THR A 33 -5.20 5.83 7.40
C THR A 33 -4.40 5.45 6.16
N ARG A 34 -5.05 5.17 5.02
CA ARG A 34 -4.35 4.84 3.75
C ARG A 34 -3.43 5.97 3.31
N ARG A 35 -3.93 7.21 3.31
CA ARG A 35 -3.10 8.39 2.98
C ARG A 35 -1.88 8.47 3.89
N GLU A 36 -2.08 8.45 5.20
CA GLU A 36 -0.99 8.54 6.19
C GLU A 36 0.07 7.46 6.01
N ILE A 37 -0.33 6.19 5.88
CA ILE A 37 0.63 5.08 5.80
C ILE A 37 1.31 4.99 4.44
N PHE A 38 0.62 5.32 3.33
CA PHE A 38 1.23 5.32 1.99
C PHE A 38 2.19 6.50 1.83
N ASP A 39 1.82 7.67 2.34
CA ASP A 39 2.71 8.84 2.38
C ASP A 39 3.98 8.54 3.16
N ARG A 40 3.85 7.96 4.36
CA ARG A 40 4.99 7.58 5.19
C ARG A 40 5.84 6.51 4.53
N ALA A 41 5.23 5.44 4.00
CA ALA A 41 5.96 4.38 3.32
C ALA A 41 6.77 4.92 2.13
N ALA A 42 6.21 5.86 1.36
CA ALA A 42 6.86 6.47 0.22
C ALA A 42 7.94 7.49 0.61
N ALA A 43 7.68 8.35 1.60
CA ALA A 43 8.61 9.39 2.04
C ALA A 43 9.86 8.78 2.70
N ASP A 44 9.65 7.82 3.61
CA ASP A 44 10.72 7.17 4.37
C ASP A 44 11.35 5.99 3.60
N ARG A 45 10.82 5.66 2.40
CA ARG A 45 11.24 4.53 1.56
C ARG A 45 11.26 3.19 2.31
N LEU A 46 10.23 2.96 3.12
CA LEU A 46 10.12 1.75 3.94
C LEU A 46 9.89 0.52 3.06
N ILE A 47 10.48 -0.61 3.45
CA ILE A 47 10.04 -1.92 2.96
C ILE A 47 8.63 -2.16 3.47
N VAL A 48 7.72 -2.52 2.58
CA VAL A 48 6.33 -2.85 2.86
C VAL A 48 6.04 -4.33 2.59
N ALA A 49 5.19 -4.92 3.42
CA ALA A 49 4.61 -6.24 3.23
C ALA A 49 3.08 -6.09 3.13
N GLY A 50 2.52 -6.35 1.94
CA GLY A 50 1.09 -6.32 1.68
C GLY A 50 0.49 -7.72 1.72
N TYR A 51 -0.46 -7.96 2.63
CA TYR A 51 -1.03 -9.30 2.85
C TYR A 51 -1.77 -9.83 1.60
N HIS A 52 -2.43 -8.93 0.88
CA HIS A 52 -3.18 -9.25 -0.36
C HIS A 52 -2.43 -8.90 -1.64
N PHE A 53 -1.12 -8.65 -1.57
CA PHE A 53 -0.32 -8.38 -2.76
C PHE A 53 0.17 -9.69 -3.37
N ALA A 54 0.53 -9.67 -4.66
CA ALA A 54 1.09 -10.85 -5.32
C ALA A 54 2.31 -11.34 -4.54
N TRP A 55 2.30 -12.64 -4.19
CA TRP A 55 3.36 -13.26 -3.39
C TRP A 55 4.75 -12.97 -3.99
N PRO A 56 5.75 -12.53 -3.19
CA PRO A 56 5.80 -12.49 -1.73
C PRO A 56 5.18 -11.24 -1.07
N GLY A 57 4.60 -10.33 -1.85
CA GLY A 57 3.96 -9.12 -1.32
C GLY A 57 4.93 -8.12 -0.67
N VAL A 58 6.25 -8.31 -0.88
CA VAL A 58 7.31 -7.46 -0.30
C VAL A 58 7.86 -6.50 -1.36
N GLY A 59 8.01 -5.23 -0.99
CA GLY A 59 8.50 -4.21 -1.90
C GLY A 59 8.56 -2.83 -1.27
N TYR A 60 8.46 -1.80 -2.10
CA TYR A 60 8.43 -0.39 -1.70
C TYR A 60 7.18 0.29 -2.24
N VAL A 61 6.79 1.40 -1.63
CA VAL A 61 5.80 2.31 -2.21
C VAL A 61 6.53 3.49 -2.84
N ARG A 62 6.22 3.78 -4.10
CA ARG A 62 6.69 4.97 -4.81
C ARG A 62 5.55 5.96 -4.95
N ARG A 63 5.81 7.23 -4.65
CA ARG A 63 4.88 8.32 -4.92
C ARG A 63 4.89 8.65 -6.42
N ARG A 64 3.72 8.77 -7.02
CA ARG A 64 3.50 9.22 -8.40
C ARG A 64 2.21 10.02 -8.45
N GLU A 65 2.31 11.33 -8.31
CA GLU A 65 1.15 12.20 -8.18
C GLU A 65 0.12 12.00 -9.31
N PRO A 66 -1.18 11.91 -8.98
CA PRO A 66 -1.79 12.09 -7.65
C PRO A 66 -1.87 10.82 -6.78
N TYR A 67 -1.11 9.77 -7.08
CA TYR A 67 -1.26 8.44 -6.46
C TYR A 67 0.08 7.77 -6.03
N PHE A 68 0.01 6.48 -5.68
CA PHE A 68 1.15 5.64 -5.31
C PHE A 68 1.26 4.38 -6.18
N GLU A 69 2.45 3.82 -6.27
CA GLU A 69 2.74 2.58 -6.98
C GLU A 69 3.51 1.62 -6.08
N PHE A 70 3.15 0.34 -6.13
CA PHE A 70 3.95 -0.72 -5.51
C PHE A 70 5.12 -1.09 -6.43
N VAL A 71 6.31 -1.14 -5.87
CA VAL A 71 7.53 -1.59 -6.56
C VAL A 71 7.98 -2.89 -5.89
N PRO A 72 7.76 -4.06 -6.52
CA PRO A 72 8.16 -5.35 -5.94
C PRO A 72 9.66 -5.40 -5.65
N ALA A 73 10.03 -5.98 -4.52
CA ALA A 73 11.43 -6.26 -4.21
C ALA A 73 11.93 -7.38 -5.15
N VAL A 74 13.14 -7.20 -5.68
CA VAL A 74 13.87 -8.25 -6.40
C VAL A 74 14.84 -8.88 -5.42
N PHE A 75 14.60 -10.14 -5.07
CA PHE A 75 15.49 -10.91 -4.21
C PHE A 75 16.56 -11.57 -5.08
N SER A 76 17.83 -11.37 -4.71
CA SER A 76 18.96 -12.12 -5.23
C SER A 76 19.52 -12.95 -4.10
N PHE A 77 19.65 -14.26 -4.32
CA PHE A 77 20.32 -15.16 -3.41
C PHE A 77 21.66 -15.52 -4.05
N SER A 78 22.75 -15.12 -3.40
CA SER A 78 24.13 -15.47 -3.76
C SER A 78 24.59 -16.70 -2.99
#